data_AF-A0A176S371-F1
#
_entry.id   AF-A0A176S371-F1
#
_cell.length_a   1.000
_cell.length_b   1.000
_cell.length_c   1.000
_cell.angle_alpha   90.00
_cell.angle_beta   90.00
_cell.angle_gamma   90.00
#
_symmetry.space_group_name_H-M   'P 1'
#
loop_
_entity.id
_entity.type
_entity.pdbx_description
1 polymer ?
#
loop_
_entity_poly.entity_id
_entity_poly.type
_entity_poly.pdbx_seq_one_letter_code
_entity_poly.pdbx_strand_id
1 'polypeptide(L)'
;MLKTDPRAIKDFLVYAYENYNSPAPAYVALVGDANQDLLNELGHGINYIPTNLFYTSLLGITATDNDYVTISGDDDFPDMFLGRMPVRSQMELDAIVNKLSRYSQVPLDGWQQNVLFVTDNAPDFDESANQLIEKYFAGYATQINLSQYSGDDPKASAKQDIIEHLNTGALITSYIGHGSVGNWAGQLFRSPDVDLLGNSDKLTFLMTLNCINGWFSFYQAFDGHDDSLAEAFLKADDKGAIGVWAPTGQGFTFEHERLAEEFFRLLLQDGVTAVGPLTTQAKIAAVVNEPHITSVNLKIFTLFGDPSLQLLLE
;
A
#
# COMPACT_ATOMS: atom_id res chain seq x y z
N MET A 1 12.18 27.55 -10.28
CA MET A 1 12.27 26.20 -9.70
C MET A 1 12.77 25.27 -10.79
N LEU A 2 13.81 24.47 -10.51
CA LEU A 2 14.20 23.36 -11.38
C LEU A 2 12.98 22.44 -11.47
N LYS A 3 12.45 22.25 -12.68
CA LYS A 3 11.37 21.28 -12.91
C LYS A 3 11.99 19.90 -12.79
N THR A 4 11.65 19.16 -11.74
CA THR A 4 12.01 17.75 -11.58
C THR A 4 11.26 16.95 -12.65
N ASP A 5 11.99 16.37 -13.60
CA ASP A 5 11.46 15.49 -14.65
C ASP A 5 11.53 14.04 -14.14
N PRO A 6 10.43 13.28 -14.13
CA PRO A 6 10.46 11.88 -13.69
C PRO A 6 11.50 11.05 -14.48
N ARG A 7 11.78 11.39 -15.74
CA ARG A 7 12.82 10.69 -16.52
C ARG A 7 14.21 10.83 -15.92
N ALA A 8 14.54 11.97 -15.32
CA ALA A 8 15.85 12.16 -14.68
C ALA A 8 16.06 11.23 -13.47
N ILE A 9 14.98 10.87 -12.77
CA ILE A 9 15.02 9.88 -11.68
C ILE A 9 15.29 8.49 -12.25
N LYS A 10 14.56 8.11 -13.31
CA LYS A 10 14.78 6.82 -14.00
C LYS A 10 16.21 6.72 -14.54
N ASP A 11 16.69 7.73 -15.25
CA ASP A 11 18.05 7.75 -15.81
C ASP A 11 19.13 7.60 -14.72
N PHE A 12 18.91 8.22 -13.55
CA PHE A 12 19.81 8.06 -12.41
C PHE A 12 19.80 6.62 -11.87
N LEU A 13 18.63 5.99 -11.74
CA LEU A 13 18.51 4.62 -11.25
C LEU A 13 19.09 3.61 -12.25
N VAL A 14 18.87 3.80 -13.55
CA VAL A 14 19.52 3.02 -14.62
C VAL A 14 21.04 3.13 -14.50
N TYR A 15 21.57 4.36 -14.39
CA TYR A 15 23.01 4.57 -14.22
C TYR A 15 23.55 3.87 -12.98
N ALA A 16 22.85 3.99 -11.85
CA ALA A 16 23.25 3.35 -10.59
C ALA A 16 23.23 1.81 -10.71
N TYR A 17 22.18 1.24 -11.30
CA TYR A 17 22.04 -0.21 -11.51
C TYR A 17 23.16 -0.78 -12.42
N GLU A 18 23.49 -0.07 -13.50
CA GLU A 18 24.47 -0.55 -14.49
C GLU A 18 25.94 -0.28 -14.10
N ASN A 19 26.21 0.76 -13.31
CA ASN A 19 27.58 1.29 -13.14
C ASN A 19 28.11 1.23 -11.69
N TYR A 20 27.25 1.04 -10.67
CA TYR A 20 27.75 1.00 -9.29
C TYR A 20 28.36 -0.37 -8.98
N ASN A 21 29.46 -0.36 -8.22
CA ASN A 21 30.18 -1.57 -7.83
C ASN A 21 29.46 -2.32 -6.71
N SER A 22 29.76 -3.62 -6.57
CA SER A 22 29.19 -4.45 -5.50
C SER A 22 29.58 -3.96 -4.08
N PRO A 23 28.65 -3.96 -3.11
CA PRO A 23 27.22 -4.26 -3.29
C PRO A 23 26.50 -3.13 -4.04
N ALA A 24 25.87 -3.48 -5.17
CA ALA A 24 25.07 -2.55 -5.95
C ALA A 24 23.75 -2.27 -5.21
N PRO A 25 23.14 -1.09 -5.40
CA PRO A 25 21.88 -0.77 -4.74
C PRO A 25 20.77 -1.73 -5.20
N ALA A 26 20.04 -2.30 -4.25
CA ALA A 26 18.86 -3.13 -4.51
C ALA A 26 17.55 -2.46 -4.07
N TYR A 27 17.63 -1.39 -3.27
CA TYR A 27 16.49 -0.70 -2.67
C TYR A 27 16.44 0.75 -3.12
N VAL A 28 15.23 1.25 -3.40
CA VAL A 28 14.95 2.63 -3.77
C VAL A 28 13.85 3.17 -2.86
N ALA A 29 14.20 4.13 -2.01
CA ALA A 29 13.24 4.85 -1.19
C ALA A 29 13.01 6.25 -1.78
N LEU A 30 11.80 6.50 -2.30
CA LEU A 30 11.39 7.82 -2.79
C LEU A 30 10.83 8.63 -1.63
N VAL A 31 11.48 9.74 -1.27
CA VAL A 31 11.04 10.59 -0.15
C VAL A 31 10.54 11.92 -0.71
N GLY A 32 9.22 12.05 -0.76
CA GLY A 32 8.53 13.22 -1.28
C GLY A 32 7.29 12.83 -2.06
N ASP A 33 6.28 13.69 -2.00
CA ASP A 33 5.03 13.47 -2.72
C ASP A 33 5.10 13.89 -4.20
N ALA A 34 4.14 13.39 -4.99
CA ALA A 34 3.93 13.69 -6.39
C ALA A 34 2.55 14.29 -6.63
N ASN A 35 2.37 14.89 -7.81
CA ASN A 35 1.09 15.40 -8.25
C ASN A 35 0.99 15.28 -9.78
N GLN A 36 -0.14 14.76 -10.28
CA GLN A 36 -0.36 14.58 -11.72
C GLN A 36 -0.45 15.91 -12.49
N ASP A 37 -0.71 17.04 -11.80
CA ASP A 37 -0.46 18.39 -12.30
C ASP A 37 1.05 18.71 -12.26
N LEU A 38 1.81 18.01 -13.12
CA LEU A 38 3.28 18.08 -13.17
C LEU A 38 3.83 19.50 -13.38
N LEU A 39 3.08 20.34 -14.11
CA LEU A 39 3.47 21.72 -14.41
C LEU A 39 2.94 22.72 -13.39
N ASN A 40 2.16 22.25 -12.40
CA ASN A 40 1.42 23.06 -11.44
C ASN A 40 0.58 24.16 -12.13
N GLU A 41 -0.04 23.83 -13.27
CA GLU A 41 -0.85 24.77 -14.05
C GLU A 41 -2.22 25.01 -13.42
N LEU A 42 -2.71 24.05 -12.63
CA LEU A 42 -3.96 24.14 -11.88
C LEU A 42 -3.74 24.73 -10.48
N GLY A 43 -2.49 24.92 -10.06
CA GLY A 43 -2.13 25.50 -8.76
C GLY A 43 -2.36 24.56 -7.57
N HIS A 44 -2.47 23.26 -7.83
CA HIS A 44 -2.82 22.24 -6.84
C HIS A 44 -1.65 21.37 -6.38
N GLY A 45 -0.42 21.61 -6.87
CA GLY A 45 0.61 20.58 -6.83
C GLY A 45 1.95 20.95 -6.21
N ILE A 46 2.34 20.15 -5.22
CA ILE A 46 3.73 19.91 -4.87
C ILE A 46 4.20 18.66 -5.64
N ASN A 47 5.35 18.77 -6.32
CA ASN A 47 6.00 17.68 -7.04
C ASN A 47 7.44 17.54 -6.53
N TYR A 48 7.61 17.15 -5.27
CA TYR A 48 8.95 16.98 -4.70
C TYR A 48 9.68 15.82 -5.38
N ILE A 49 8.99 14.69 -5.52
CA ILE A 49 9.42 13.55 -6.32
C ILE A 49 8.27 13.25 -7.29
N PRO A 50 8.34 13.68 -8.57
CA PRO A 50 7.30 13.37 -9.54
C PRO A 50 7.10 11.85 -9.68
N THR A 51 6.03 11.46 -10.36
CA THR A 51 5.76 10.06 -10.72
C THR A 51 5.53 9.98 -12.22
N ASN A 52 5.74 8.79 -12.81
CA ASN A 52 5.36 8.57 -14.19
C ASN A 52 3.85 8.37 -14.29
N LEU A 53 3.29 8.78 -15.43
CA LEU A 53 1.87 8.60 -15.73
C LEU A 53 1.74 7.69 -16.94
N PHE A 54 0.78 6.78 -16.88
CA PHE A 54 0.41 5.91 -18.00
C PHE A 54 -1.11 5.81 -18.12
N TYR A 55 -1.59 5.28 -19.24
CA TYR A 55 -3.02 5.13 -19.49
C TYR A 55 -3.49 3.71 -19.15
N THR A 56 -4.53 3.60 -18.32
CA THR A 56 -5.28 2.37 -18.06
C THR A 56 -6.68 2.46 -18.66
N SER A 57 -7.26 1.33 -19.06
CA SER A 57 -8.62 1.30 -19.62
C SER A 57 -9.71 1.63 -18.59
N LEU A 58 -9.46 1.35 -17.31
CA LEU A 58 -10.45 1.50 -16.24
C LEU A 58 -10.44 2.92 -15.63
N LEU A 59 -9.26 3.53 -15.47
CA LEU A 59 -9.12 4.85 -14.81
C LEU A 59 -8.69 5.97 -15.77
N GLY A 60 -8.04 5.63 -16.88
CA GLY A 60 -7.36 6.59 -17.73
C GLY A 60 -5.96 6.92 -17.18
N ILE A 61 -5.67 8.19 -16.96
CA ILE A 61 -4.35 8.62 -16.45
C ILE A 61 -4.13 8.05 -15.04
N THR A 62 -3.08 7.26 -14.88
CA THR A 62 -2.76 6.52 -13.67
C THR A 62 -1.28 6.72 -13.32
N ALA A 63 -0.98 6.94 -12.04
CA ALA A 63 0.40 7.06 -11.57
C ALA A 63 1.09 5.72 -11.46
N THR A 64 2.40 5.71 -11.71
CA THR A 64 3.24 4.52 -11.52
C THR A 64 4.67 4.89 -11.17
N ASP A 65 5.16 4.33 -10.06
CA ASP A 65 6.57 4.36 -9.73
C ASP A 65 7.32 3.09 -10.18
N ASN A 66 6.61 2.04 -10.61
CA ASN A 66 7.24 0.80 -11.07
C ASN A 66 8.19 1.05 -12.25
N ASP A 67 7.84 2.01 -13.12
CA ASP A 67 8.67 2.41 -14.25
C ASP A 67 10.06 2.92 -13.84
N TYR A 68 10.24 3.44 -12.62
CA TYR A 68 11.56 3.86 -12.14
C TYR A 68 12.54 2.73 -11.96
N VAL A 69 12.04 1.52 -11.72
CA VAL A 69 12.85 0.34 -11.38
C VAL A 69 12.72 -0.76 -12.42
N THR A 70 12.06 -0.49 -13.55
CA THR A 70 12.11 -1.35 -14.74
C THR A 70 13.25 -0.88 -15.63
N ILE A 71 14.38 -1.60 -15.56
CA ILE A 71 15.70 -1.19 -16.08
C ILE A 71 16.22 -2.21 -17.09
N SER A 72 16.20 -3.50 -16.76
CA SER A 72 16.81 -4.57 -17.54
C SER A 72 15.75 -5.35 -18.31
N GLY A 73 15.84 -5.32 -19.63
CA GLY A 73 14.88 -5.99 -20.52
C GLY A 73 13.88 -5.00 -21.14
N ASP A 74 13.11 -5.49 -22.11
CA ASP A 74 12.00 -4.74 -22.72
C ASP A 74 10.69 -5.34 -22.20
N ASP A 75 10.46 -5.17 -20.89
CA ASP A 75 9.32 -5.70 -20.16
C ASP A 75 8.89 -4.74 -19.03
N ASP A 76 7.90 -5.14 -18.23
CA ASP A 76 7.33 -4.34 -17.13
C ASP A 76 7.83 -4.78 -15.75
N PHE A 77 8.79 -5.70 -15.67
CA PHE A 77 9.22 -6.28 -14.40
C PHE A 77 10.18 -5.32 -13.66
N PRO A 78 10.00 -5.11 -12.35
CA PRO A 78 10.92 -4.30 -11.56
C PRO A 78 12.21 -5.07 -11.21
N ASP A 79 13.36 -4.42 -11.41
CA ASP A 79 14.71 -4.91 -11.12
C ASP A 79 15.25 -4.47 -9.73
N MET A 80 14.55 -3.55 -9.07
CA MET A 80 14.90 -3.05 -7.74
C MET A 80 13.66 -3.00 -6.83
N PHE A 81 13.87 -3.07 -5.51
CA PHE A 81 12.81 -2.97 -4.50
C PHE A 81 12.50 -1.50 -4.21
N LEU A 82 11.30 -1.05 -4.59
CA LEU A 82 10.89 0.35 -4.49
C LEU A 82 9.83 0.56 -3.41
N GLY A 83 9.97 1.63 -2.63
CA GLY A 83 8.93 2.17 -1.76
C GLY A 83 8.89 3.69 -1.83
N ARG A 84 7.70 4.29 -1.62
CA ARG A 84 7.50 5.75 -1.57
C ARG A 84 7.04 6.22 -0.19
N MET A 85 7.65 7.26 0.34
CA MET A 85 7.17 8.06 1.46
C MET A 85 6.64 9.41 0.90
N PRO A 86 5.33 9.52 0.61
CA PRO A 86 4.74 10.68 -0.06
C PRO A 86 4.52 11.85 0.91
N VAL A 87 5.62 12.45 1.36
CA VAL A 87 5.60 13.53 2.34
C VAL A 87 5.62 14.91 1.66
N ARG A 88 4.85 15.85 2.21
CA ARG A 88 4.74 17.25 1.80
C ARG A 88 5.39 18.22 2.78
N SER A 89 5.77 17.74 3.97
CA SER A 89 6.37 18.54 5.03
C SER A 89 7.41 17.75 5.84
N GLN A 90 8.29 18.47 6.56
CA GLN A 90 9.22 17.84 7.50
C GLN A 90 8.49 17.09 8.61
N MET A 91 7.35 17.60 9.07
CA MET A 91 6.54 16.98 10.13
C MET A 91 6.02 15.60 9.72
N GLU A 92 5.53 15.46 8.48
CA GLU A 92 5.10 14.16 7.95
C GLU A 92 6.28 13.18 7.81
N LEU A 93 7.46 13.67 7.41
CA LEU A 93 8.67 12.84 7.35
C LEU A 93 9.08 12.37 8.75
N ASP A 94 9.08 13.28 9.72
CA ASP A 94 9.41 12.96 11.12
C ASP A 94 8.44 11.91 11.68
N ALA A 95 7.14 12.02 11.39
CA ALA A 95 6.13 11.03 11.80
C ALA A 95 6.46 9.62 11.29
N ILE A 96 6.80 9.48 9.99
CA ILE A 96 7.17 8.18 9.39
C ILE A 96 8.47 7.65 9.99
N VAL A 97 9.53 8.47 10.03
CA VAL A 97 10.86 8.07 10.54
C VAL A 97 10.79 7.67 12.01
N ASN A 98 10.02 8.38 12.81
CA ASN A 98 9.82 8.06 14.22
C ASN A 98 9.15 6.69 14.38
N LYS A 99 8.09 6.40 13.61
CA LYS A 99 7.45 5.06 13.59
C LYS A 99 8.45 3.96 13.21
N LEU A 100 9.21 4.15 12.14
CA LEU A 100 10.23 3.18 11.69
C LEU A 100 11.30 2.93 12.77
N SER A 101 11.79 3.97 13.43
CA SER A 101 12.83 3.86 14.47
C SER A 101 12.34 3.10 15.71
N ARG A 102 11.06 3.24 16.07
CA ARG A 102 10.45 2.56 17.22
C ARG A 102 10.04 1.13 16.91
N TYR A 103 9.55 0.87 15.70
CA TYR A 103 8.92 -0.40 15.33
C TYR A 103 9.77 -1.62 15.68
N SER A 104 11.05 -1.61 15.31
CA SER A 104 11.98 -2.71 15.62
C SER A 104 12.28 -2.93 17.11
N GLN A 105 11.88 -2.00 17.98
CA GLN A 105 12.10 -2.03 19.43
C GLN A 105 10.83 -2.38 20.22
N VAL A 106 9.68 -2.48 19.55
CA VAL A 106 8.40 -2.82 20.18
C VAL A 106 8.48 -4.25 20.74
N PRO A 107 8.04 -4.48 22.00
CA PRO A 107 7.90 -5.82 22.56
C PRO A 107 7.06 -6.75 21.67
N LEU A 108 7.53 -7.98 21.52
CA LEU A 108 6.77 -9.08 20.94
C LEU A 108 5.85 -9.66 22.03
N ASP A 109 4.67 -9.05 22.22
CA ASP A 109 3.69 -9.42 23.26
C ASP A 109 2.46 -10.15 22.72
N GLY A 110 2.53 -10.58 21.45
CA GLY A 110 1.53 -11.41 20.77
C GLY A 110 0.69 -10.65 19.74
N TRP A 111 0.70 -9.32 19.72
CA TRP A 111 -0.06 -8.55 18.72
C TRP A 111 0.37 -8.84 17.28
N GLN A 112 1.64 -9.24 17.10
CA GLN A 112 2.21 -9.58 15.80
C GLN A 112 1.58 -10.84 15.16
N GLN A 113 0.95 -11.68 15.96
CA GLN A 113 0.29 -12.90 15.49
C GLN A 113 -1.13 -12.62 14.98
N ASN A 114 -1.67 -11.43 15.26
CA ASN A 114 -2.99 -11.04 14.83
C ASN A 114 -2.96 -10.56 13.36
N VAL A 115 -3.91 -11.06 12.58
CA VAL A 115 -4.18 -10.59 11.22
C VAL A 115 -5.65 -10.24 11.11
N LEU A 116 -5.94 -9.06 10.57
CA LEU A 116 -7.29 -8.54 10.40
C LEU A 116 -7.66 -8.53 8.91
N PHE A 117 -8.74 -9.22 8.55
CA PHE A 117 -9.38 -9.11 7.25
C PHE A 117 -10.66 -8.28 7.38
N VAL A 118 -10.82 -7.29 6.50
CA VAL A 118 -12.02 -6.46 6.41
C VAL A 118 -12.58 -6.57 5.00
N THR A 119 -13.87 -6.89 4.87
CA THR A 119 -14.52 -7.02 3.55
C THR A 119 -15.69 -6.05 3.38
N ASP A 120 -15.92 -5.63 2.13
CA ASP A 120 -17.12 -4.89 1.74
C ASP A 120 -18.35 -5.83 1.63
N ASN A 121 -19.54 -5.27 1.42
CA ASN A 121 -20.81 -5.98 1.49
C ASN A 121 -21.20 -6.77 0.22
N ALA A 122 -20.25 -7.51 -0.37
CA ALA A 122 -20.52 -8.37 -1.52
C ALA A 122 -19.94 -9.80 -1.33
N PRO A 123 -20.66 -10.86 -1.77
CA PRO A 123 -20.23 -12.25 -1.56
C PRO A 123 -18.83 -12.56 -2.08
N ASP A 124 -18.47 -12.03 -3.25
CA ASP A 124 -17.16 -12.30 -3.88
C ASP A 124 -15.98 -11.79 -3.02
N PHE A 125 -16.18 -10.71 -2.25
CA PHE A 125 -15.14 -10.20 -1.34
C PHE A 125 -14.98 -11.08 -0.11
N ASP A 126 -16.09 -11.55 0.46
CA ASP A 126 -16.09 -12.49 1.58
C ASP A 126 -15.45 -13.83 1.15
N GLU A 127 -15.76 -14.32 -0.04
CA GLU A 127 -15.17 -15.54 -0.59
C GLU A 127 -13.66 -15.39 -0.75
N SER A 128 -13.19 -14.30 -1.37
CA SER A 128 -11.76 -14.01 -1.54
C SER A 128 -11.01 -13.98 -0.19
N ALA A 129 -11.57 -13.29 0.81
CA ALA A 129 -10.99 -13.26 2.16
C ALA A 129 -10.95 -14.66 2.79
N ASN A 130 -12.04 -15.42 2.70
CA ASN A 130 -12.13 -16.77 3.26
C ASN A 130 -11.12 -17.73 2.61
N GLN A 131 -10.90 -17.65 1.30
CA GLN A 131 -9.91 -18.48 0.61
C GLN A 131 -8.48 -18.20 1.10
N LEU A 132 -8.11 -16.92 1.25
CA LEU A 132 -6.82 -16.53 1.81
C LEU A 132 -6.66 -17.01 3.26
N ILE A 133 -7.72 -16.85 4.07
CA ILE A 133 -7.72 -17.26 5.48
C ILE A 133 -7.61 -18.77 5.62
N GLU A 134 -8.37 -19.55 4.87
CA GLU A 134 -8.34 -21.01 4.91
C GLU A 134 -6.95 -21.53 4.52
N LYS A 135 -6.34 -20.95 3.47
CA LYS A 135 -5.07 -21.39 2.92
C LYS A 135 -3.87 -21.06 3.81
N TYR A 136 -3.85 -19.88 4.44
CA TYR A 136 -2.66 -19.35 5.13
C TYR A 136 -2.84 -19.15 6.63
N PHE A 137 -4.07 -18.95 7.09
CA PHE A 137 -4.36 -18.50 8.45
C PHE A 137 -5.16 -19.50 9.29
N ALA A 138 -5.63 -20.62 8.74
CA ALA A 138 -6.19 -21.79 9.44
C ALA A 138 -7.04 -21.51 10.71
N GLY A 139 -7.78 -20.38 10.77
CA GLY A 139 -8.63 -19.97 11.88
C GLY A 139 -8.07 -18.98 12.93
N TYR A 140 -6.88 -18.39 12.76
CA TYR A 140 -6.37 -17.34 13.69
C TYR A 140 -6.56 -15.89 13.19
N ALA A 141 -7.02 -15.69 11.96
CA ALA A 141 -7.36 -14.36 11.46
C ALA A 141 -8.71 -13.86 12.00
N THR A 142 -8.75 -12.60 12.40
CA THR A 142 -10.00 -11.89 12.69
C THR A 142 -10.63 -11.43 11.38
N GLN A 143 -11.95 -11.59 11.26
CA GLN A 143 -12.73 -11.10 10.12
C GLN A 143 -13.74 -10.05 10.56
N ILE A 144 -13.82 -8.95 9.81
CA ILE A 144 -14.89 -7.96 9.87
C ILE A 144 -15.52 -7.91 8.48
N ASN A 145 -16.61 -8.66 8.32
CA ASN A 145 -17.29 -8.76 7.03
C ASN A 145 -18.51 -7.84 7.04
N LEU A 146 -18.48 -6.74 6.27
CA LEU A 146 -19.56 -5.75 6.30
C LEU A 146 -20.93 -6.36 5.96
N SER A 147 -20.96 -7.43 5.16
CA SER A 147 -22.16 -8.22 4.83
C SER A 147 -22.88 -8.82 6.05
N GLN A 148 -22.17 -9.01 7.17
CA GLN A 148 -22.70 -9.61 8.41
C GLN A 148 -23.25 -8.58 9.40
N TYR A 149 -23.00 -7.29 9.18
CA TYR A 149 -23.52 -6.22 10.03
C TYR A 149 -24.95 -5.86 9.62
N SER A 150 -25.81 -5.68 10.62
CA SER A 150 -27.22 -5.30 10.45
C SER A 150 -27.61 -4.23 11.47
N GLY A 151 -28.78 -3.61 11.27
CA GLY A 151 -29.29 -2.53 12.13
C GLY A 151 -29.36 -1.19 11.40
N ASP A 152 -29.52 -0.10 12.17
CA ASP A 152 -29.77 1.24 11.62
C ASP A 152 -28.53 1.84 10.93
N ASP A 153 -27.32 1.53 11.41
CA ASP A 153 -26.05 1.94 10.79
C ASP A 153 -25.00 0.82 10.87
N PRO A 154 -25.06 -0.18 9.96
CA PRO A 154 -24.12 -1.29 9.96
C PRO A 154 -22.67 -0.87 9.70
N LYS A 155 -22.45 0.22 8.94
CA LYS A 155 -21.09 0.73 8.65
C LYS A 155 -20.47 1.38 9.88
N ALA A 156 -21.24 2.10 10.69
CA ALA A 156 -20.73 2.65 11.95
C ALA A 156 -20.31 1.55 12.93
N SER A 157 -21.13 0.49 13.08
CA SER A 157 -20.78 -0.64 13.93
C SER A 157 -19.52 -1.37 13.43
N ALA A 158 -19.44 -1.67 12.13
CA ALA A 158 -18.25 -2.30 11.55
C ALA A 158 -17.01 -1.39 11.67
N LYS A 159 -17.15 -0.08 11.48
CA LYS A 159 -16.07 0.89 11.69
C LYS A 159 -15.52 0.85 13.10
N GLN A 160 -16.41 0.82 14.10
CA GLN A 160 -16.00 0.74 15.48
C GLN A 160 -15.17 -0.53 15.72
N ASP A 161 -15.62 -1.68 15.22
CA ASP A 161 -14.87 -2.94 15.34
C ASP A 161 -13.52 -2.88 14.61
N ILE A 162 -13.43 -2.20 13.45
CA ILE A 162 -12.17 -1.99 12.72
C ILE A 162 -11.19 -1.19 13.58
N ILE A 163 -11.64 -0.08 14.15
CA ILE A 163 -10.82 0.79 15.01
C ILE A 163 -10.38 0.01 16.25
N GLU A 164 -11.28 -0.75 16.89
CA GLU A 164 -10.96 -1.56 18.06
C GLU A 164 -9.87 -2.59 17.75
N HIS A 165 -9.97 -3.35 16.65
CA HIS A 165 -8.97 -4.36 16.29
C HIS A 165 -7.63 -3.77 15.84
N LEU A 166 -7.64 -2.63 15.14
CA LEU A 166 -6.40 -1.91 14.85
C LEU A 166 -5.71 -1.45 16.14
N ASN A 167 -6.49 -0.96 17.12
CA ASN A 167 -5.98 -0.49 18.41
C ASN A 167 -5.47 -1.62 19.33
N THR A 168 -6.06 -2.81 19.28
CA THR A 168 -5.52 -3.97 20.00
C THR A 168 -4.22 -4.50 19.37
N GLY A 169 -4.06 -4.27 18.06
CA GLY A 169 -2.87 -4.53 17.28
C GLY A 169 -3.03 -5.72 16.35
N ALA A 170 -2.66 -5.52 15.08
CA ALA A 170 -2.57 -6.54 14.05
C ALA A 170 -1.31 -6.30 13.21
N LEU A 171 -0.51 -7.34 12.95
CA LEU A 171 0.66 -7.22 12.09
C LEU A 171 0.27 -6.87 10.67
N ILE A 172 -0.80 -7.48 10.18
CA ILE A 172 -1.32 -7.26 8.84
C ILE A 172 -2.81 -6.95 8.93
N THR A 173 -3.21 -5.91 8.23
CA THR A 173 -4.61 -5.61 7.97
C THR A 173 -4.83 -5.67 6.46
N SER A 174 -5.76 -6.51 6.01
CA SER A 174 -6.13 -6.62 4.61
C SER A 174 -7.56 -6.12 4.41
N TYR A 175 -7.75 -5.14 3.54
CA TYR A 175 -9.09 -4.73 3.10
C TYR A 175 -9.37 -5.27 1.70
N ILE A 176 -10.52 -5.93 1.50
CA ILE A 176 -10.98 -6.45 0.20
C ILE A 176 -12.35 -5.85 -0.11
N GLY A 177 -12.46 -5.05 -1.17
CA GLY A 177 -13.72 -4.39 -1.46
C GLY A 177 -13.64 -3.21 -2.41
N HIS A 178 -14.72 -2.43 -2.49
CA HIS A 178 -14.70 -1.17 -3.24
C HIS A 178 -13.91 -0.09 -2.49
N GLY A 179 -13.13 0.67 -3.23
CA GLY A 179 -12.34 1.79 -2.72
C GLY A 179 -12.54 3.06 -3.54
N SER A 180 -12.37 4.20 -2.87
CA SER A 180 -12.10 5.49 -3.51
C SER A 180 -10.76 6.02 -3.00
N VAL A 181 -10.32 7.20 -3.43
CA VAL A 181 -9.02 7.75 -3.03
C VAL A 181 -8.86 7.79 -1.50
N GLY A 182 -9.88 8.22 -0.77
CA GLY A 182 -9.84 8.40 0.70
C GLY A 182 -10.76 7.49 1.51
N ASN A 183 -11.29 6.38 0.96
CA ASN A 183 -12.21 5.52 1.73
C ASN A 183 -12.30 4.05 1.28
N TRP A 184 -12.84 3.23 2.18
CA TRP A 184 -13.34 1.88 1.99
C TRP A 184 -14.87 1.89 2.00
N ALA A 185 -15.49 1.22 1.02
CA ALA A 185 -16.95 1.06 0.92
C ALA A 185 -17.75 2.36 1.17
N GLY A 186 -17.25 3.50 0.71
CA GLY A 186 -17.84 4.82 0.95
C GLY A 186 -17.55 5.37 2.35
N GLN A 187 -18.25 4.85 3.38
CA GLN A 187 -18.17 5.38 4.75
C GLN A 187 -17.74 4.35 5.79
N LEU A 188 -17.39 3.12 5.38
CA LEU A 188 -16.96 2.08 6.30
C LEU A 188 -15.68 2.50 7.04
N PHE A 189 -14.71 3.04 6.31
CA PHE A 189 -13.51 3.65 6.88
C PHE A 189 -13.00 4.73 5.91
N ARG A 190 -12.67 5.91 6.43
CA ARG A 190 -12.24 7.07 5.63
C ARG A 190 -10.95 7.67 6.18
N SER A 191 -10.25 8.49 5.40
CA SER A 191 -9.02 9.16 5.84
C SER A 191 -9.15 9.85 7.22
N PRO A 192 -10.20 10.63 7.54
CA PRO A 192 -10.34 11.20 8.89
C PRO A 192 -10.55 10.17 10.01
N ASP A 193 -11.00 8.95 9.72
CA ASP A 193 -11.16 7.91 10.74
C ASP A 193 -9.78 7.37 11.22
N VAL A 194 -8.68 7.62 10.48
CA VAL A 194 -7.30 7.30 10.91
C VAL A 194 -6.93 8.05 12.20
N ASP A 195 -7.47 9.26 12.41
CA ASP A 195 -7.19 10.05 13.61
C ASP A 195 -7.70 9.38 14.89
N LEU A 196 -8.69 8.48 14.77
CA LEU A 196 -9.29 7.70 15.85
C LEU A 196 -8.43 6.51 16.28
N LEU A 197 -7.36 6.20 15.54
CA LEU A 197 -6.45 5.11 15.89
C LEU A 197 -5.53 5.51 17.05
N GLY A 198 -5.21 4.51 17.88
CA GLY A 198 -4.36 4.59 19.07
C GLY A 198 -3.39 3.41 19.15
N ASN A 199 -2.97 2.88 18.00
CA ASN A 199 -2.11 1.71 17.85
C ASN A 199 -0.62 2.05 17.74
N SER A 200 -0.12 2.94 18.60
CA SER A 200 1.21 3.56 18.51
C SER A 200 2.37 2.59 18.34
N ASP A 201 2.43 1.57 19.19
CA ASP A 201 3.45 0.52 19.16
C ASP A 201 2.99 -0.71 18.36
N LYS A 202 1.75 -0.71 17.85
CA LYS A 202 1.12 -1.87 17.22
C LYS A 202 0.69 -1.55 15.79
N LEU A 203 1.64 -0.99 15.05
CA LEU A 203 1.44 -0.49 13.70
C LEU A 203 1.26 -1.65 12.73
N THR A 204 0.18 -1.59 11.95
CA THR A 204 -0.15 -2.61 10.95
C THR A 204 0.64 -2.38 9.66
N PHE A 205 0.94 -3.46 8.94
CA PHE A 205 1.18 -3.39 7.51
C PHE A 205 -0.16 -3.53 6.79
N LEU A 206 -0.58 -2.45 6.14
CA LEU A 206 -1.90 -2.37 5.51
C LEU A 206 -1.81 -2.84 4.04
N MET A 207 -2.58 -3.85 3.68
CA MET A 207 -2.75 -4.28 2.30
C MET A 207 -4.17 -3.92 1.84
N THR A 208 -4.30 -3.11 0.81
CA THR A 208 -5.64 -2.71 0.29
C THR A 208 -5.86 -3.34 -1.08
N LEU A 209 -6.73 -4.34 -1.13
CA LEU A 209 -7.15 -5.09 -2.31
C LEU A 209 -8.42 -4.45 -2.89
N ASN A 210 -8.30 -3.20 -3.33
CA ASN A 210 -9.42 -2.38 -3.81
C ASN A 210 -8.99 -1.48 -4.99
N CYS A 211 -9.79 -0.46 -5.31
CA CYS A 211 -9.42 0.56 -6.28
C CYS A 211 -8.81 1.79 -5.56
N ILE A 212 -7.74 2.35 -6.15
CA ILE A 212 -7.25 3.74 -6.00
C ILE A 212 -6.95 4.29 -4.58
N ASN A 213 -6.92 3.47 -3.53
CA ASN A 213 -6.49 3.92 -2.19
C ASN A 213 -5.03 4.43 -2.15
N GLY A 214 -4.22 4.04 -3.14
CA GLY A 214 -2.85 4.51 -3.33
C GLY A 214 -2.74 5.61 -4.39
N TRP A 215 -3.81 6.31 -4.79
CA TRP A 215 -3.69 7.38 -5.80
C TRP A 215 -3.08 8.67 -5.22
N PHE A 216 -1.81 8.60 -4.82
CA PHE A 216 -1.04 9.68 -4.19
C PHE A 216 -0.86 10.92 -5.07
N SER A 217 -0.92 10.75 -6.39
CA SER A 217 -0.74 11.86 -7.33
C SER A 217 -2.02 12.66 -7.58
N PHE A 218 -3.13 12.34 -6.89
CA PHE A 218 -4.42 12.98 -7.14
C PHE A 218 -4.40 14.45 -6.71
N TYR A 219 -4.73 15.36 -7.62
CA TYR A 219 -4.55 16.81 -7.40
C TYR A 219 -5.72 17.49 -6.69
N GLN A 220 -6.81 16.78 -6.40
CA GLN A 220 -7.97 17.37 -5.74
C GLN A 220 -8.12 16.82 -4.33
N ALA A 221 -8.48 17.68 -3.40
CA ALA A 221 -8.93 17.27 -2.08
C ALA A 221 -10.16 16.35 -2.19
N PHE A 222 -10.27 15.38 -1.29
CA PHE A 222 -11.43 14.49 -1.12
C PHE A 222 -11.82 14.47 0.35
N ASP A 223 -13.10 14.70 0.64
CA ASP A 223 -13.61 14.79 2.01
C ASP A 223 -12.83 15.77 2.93
N GLY A 224 -12.23 16.82 2.36
CA GLY A 224 -11.42 17.80 3.09
C GLY A 224 -9.99 17.37 3.39
N HIS A 225 -9.52 16.27 2.78
CA HIS A 225 -8.16 15.77 2.88
C HIS A 225 -7.48 15.72 1.51
N ASP A 226 -6.17 15.94 1.48
CA ASP A 226 -5.35 15.89 0.27
C ASP A 226 -4.52 14.58 0.18
N ASP A 227 -4.67 13.67 1.15
CA ASP A 227 -3.88 12.44 1.31
C ASP A 227 -4.72 11.19 1.04
N SER A 228 -4.34 10.39 0.04
CA SER A 228 -5.02 9.12 -0.23
C SER A 228 -5.10 8.27 1.03
N LEU A 229 -5.98 7.27 1.08
CA LEU A 229 -6.13 6.50 2.32
C LEU A 229 -4.81 5.82 2.71
N ALA A 230 -4.03 5.33 1.74
CA ALA A 230 -2.68 4.81 1.99
C ALA A 230 -1.74 5.88 2.59
N GLU A 231 -1.79 7.10 2.06
CA GLU A 231 -1.02 8.24 2.56
C GLU A 231 -1.42 8.61 3.99
N ALA A 232 -2.72 8.68 4.28
CA ALA A 232 -3.24 9.02 5.61
C ALA A 232 -2.78 7.99 6.66
N PHE A 233 -2.90 6.69 6.37
CA PHE A 233 -2.41 5.63 7.26
C PHE A 233 -0.89 5.70 7.50
N LEU A 234 -0.11 5.97 6.46
CA LEU A 234 1.35 6.02 6.57
C LEU A 234 1.82 7.29 7.29
N LYS A 235 1.22 8.45 7.02
CA LYS A 235 1.64 9.75 7.56
C LYS A 235 1.12 10.04 8.97
N ALA A 236 0.12 9.31 9.44
CA ALA A 236 -0.43 9.51 10.78
C ALA A 236 0.66 9.34 11.87
N ASP A 237 0.82 10.38 12.68
CA ASP A 237 1.84 10.43 13.72
C ASP A 237 1.49 9.48 14.87
N ASP A 238 2.47 8.66 15.24
CA ASP A 238 2.38 7.68 16.34
C ASP A 238 1.14 6.75 16.25
N LYS A 239 0.64 6.46 15.05
CA LYS A 239 -0.49 5.56 14.79
C LYS A 239 -0.56 5.11 13.33
N GLY A 240 -1.57 4.32 13.00
CA GLY A 240 -1.87 3.91 11.63
C GLY A 240 -1.00 2.74 11.19
N ALA A 241 -0.35 2.89 10.04
CA ALA A 241 0.42 1.82 9.42
C ALA A 241 1.94 2.07 9.46
N ILE A 242 2.71 0.99 9.50
CA ILE A 242 4.19 1.01 9.33
C ILE A 242 4.59 0.97 7.85
N GLY A 243 3.70 0.46 7.01
CA GLY A 243 3.78 0.44 5.56
C GLY A 243 2.41 0.11 4.96
N VAL A 244 2.17 0.55 3.74
CA VAL A 244 0.91 0.29 3.03
C VAL A 244 1.21 -0.24 1.63
N TRP A 245 0.52 -1.28 1.20
CA TRP A 245 0.56 -1.78 -0.18
C TRP A 245 -0.79 -1.58 -0.84
N ALA A 246 -0.85 -0.63 -1.76
CA ALA A 246 -2.11 -0.14 -2.32
C ALA A 246 -1.98 0.20 -3.82
N PRO A 247 -3.07 0.05 -4.60
CA PRO A 247 -3.07 0.42 -6.01
C PRO A 247 -3.31 1.92 -6.22
N THR A 248 -2.55 2.50 -7.15
CA THR A 248 -2.76 3.85 -7.72
C THR A 248 -3.90 3.88 -8.75
N GLY A 249 -4.29 2.71 -9.26
CA GLY A 249 -5.25 2.52 -10.33
C GLY A 249 -6.48 1.73 -9.91
N GLN A 250 -7.37 1.47 -10.87
CA GLN A 250 -8.45 0.49 -10.74
C GLN A 250 -7.95 -0.89 -11.21
N GLY A 251 -8.53 -1.94 -10.65
CA GLY A 251 -8.23 -3.32 -11.00
C GLY A 251 -9.38 -4.26 -10.63
N PHE A 252 -9.19 -5.55 -10.87
CA PHE A 252 -10.22 -6.56 -10.63
C PHE A 252 -9.92 -7.37 -9.37
N THR A 253 -10.98 -7.74 -8.62
CA THR A 253 -10.86 -8.51 -7.38
C THR A 253 -10.02 -9.77 -7.55
N PHE A 254 -10.24 -10.55 -8.62
CA PHE A 254 -9.51 -11.79 -8.86
C PHE A 254 -8.01 -11.56 -9.08
N GLU A 255 -7.60 -10.41 -9.63
CA GLU A 255 -6.18 -10.08 -9.80
C GLU A 255 -5.55 -9.68 -8.47
N HIS A 256 -6.27 -8.89 -7.67
CA HIS A 256 -5.82 -8.47 -6.35
C HIS A 256 -5.73 -9.64 -5.37
N GLU A 257 -6.66 -10.58 -5.46
CA GLU A 257 -6.60 -11.83 -4.72
C GLU A 257 -5.31 -12.59 -5.04
N ARG A 258 -4.95 -12.71 -6.32
CA ARG A 258 -3.72 -13.42 -6.67
C ARG A 258 -2.45 -12.73 -6.16
N LEU A 259 -2.43 -11.40 -6.18
CA LEU A 259 -1.35 -10.63 -5.55
C LEU A 259 -1.22 -10.94 -4.06
N ALA A 260 -2.35 -11.00 -3.35
CA ALA A 260 -2.40 -11.33 -1.92
C ALA A 260 -1.99 -12.79 -1.66
N GLU A 261 -2.39 -13.73 -2.52
CA GLU A 261 -1.96 -15.12 -2.41
C GLU A 261 -0.44 -15.26 -2.46
N GLU A 262 0.22 -14.61 -3.43
CA GLU A 262 1.68 -14.66 -3.57
C GLU A 262 2.37 -13.90 -2.44
N PHE A 263 1.80 -12.78 -1.98
CA PHE A 263 2.27 -12.06 -0.80
C PHE A 263 2.28 -12.98 0.44
N PHE A 264 1.16 -13.63 0.77
CA PHE A 264 1.09 -14.49 1.95
C PHE A 264 1.91 -15.76 1.80
N ARG A 265 2.04 -16.31 0.57
CA ARG A 265 2.96 -17.43 0.30
C ARG A 265 4.40 -17.06 0.61
N LEU A 266 4.88 -15.93 0.08
CA LEU A 266 6.24 -15.43 0.30
C LEU A 266 6.51 -15.13 1.78
N LEU A 267 5.54 -14.51 2.46
CA LEU A 267 5.68 -14.16 3.87
C LEU A 267 5.72 -15.41 4.77
N LEU A 268 4.72 -16.28 4.65
CA LEU A 268 4.45 -17.34 5.63
C LEU A 268 5.12 -18.67 5.29
N GLN A 269 5.43 -18.92 4.02
CA GLN A 269 6.08 -20.18 3.59
C GLN A 269 7.55 -19.97 3.25
N ASP A 270 7.89 -18.86 2.59
CA ASP A 270 9.28 -18.58 2.18
C ASP A 270 10.04 -17.71 3.19
N GLY A 271 9.35 -17.14 4.18
CA GLY A 271 9.95 -16.33 5.26
C GLY A 271 10.45 -14.95 4.80
N VAL A 272 9.90 -14.40 3.73
CA VAL A 272 10.27 -13.07 3.22
C VAL A 272 9.57 -11.98 4.04
N THR A 273 10.27 -11.41 5.02
CA THR A 273 9.72 -10.37 5.92
C THR A 273 10.07 -8.94 5.51
N ALA A 274 11.05 -8.75 4.62
CA ALA A 274 11.40 -7.44 4.07
C ALA A 274 10.31 -6.97 3.10
N VAL A 275 9.62 -5.85 3.40
CA VAL A 275 8.42 -5.44 2.66
C VAL A 275 8.67 -5.09 1.19
N GLY A 276 9.85 -4.54 0.86
CA GLY A 276 10.26 -4.27 -0.52
C GLY A 276 10.34 -5.56 -1.35
N PRO A 277 11.21 -6.52 -1.00
CA PRO A 277 11.24 -7.84 -1.61
C PRO A 277 9.88 -8.54 -1.62
N LEU A 278 9.15 -8.49 -0.51
CA LEU A 278 7.86 -9.15 -0.36
C LEU A 278 6.83 -8.64 -1.39
N THR A 279 6.63 -7.33 -1.45
CA THR A 279 5.68 -6.71 -2.38
C THR A 279 6.13 -6.80 -3.83
N THR A 280 7.41 -6.60 -4.12
CA THR A 280 7.94 -6.72 -5.48
C THR A 280 7.81 -8.14 -6.01
N GLN A 281 8.28 -9.14 -5.24
CA GLN A 281 8.22 -10.54 -5.68
C GLN A 281 6.79 -11.05 -5.77
N ALA A 282 5.87 -10.60 -4.90
CA ALA A 282 4.46 -10.96 -4.99
C ALA A 282 3.84 -10.50 -6.33
N LYS A 283 4.11 -9.26 -6.77
CA LYS A 283 3.64 -8.77 -8.08
C LYS A 283 4.22 -9.58 -9.24
N ILE A 284 5.52 -9.87 -9.20
CA ILE A 284 6.20 -10.65 -10.26
C ILE A 284 5.60 -12.06 -10.32
N ALA A 285 5.51 -12.75 -9.18
CA ALA A 285 5.00 -14.11 -9.10
C ALA A 285 3.55 -14.20 -9.57
N ALA A 286 2.70 -13.22 -9.22
CA ALA A 286 1.30 -13.19 -9.65
C ALA A 286 1.19 -13.13 -11.19
N VAL A 287 1.99 -12.29 -11.85
CA VAL A 287 1.97 -12.16 -13.32
C VAL A 287 2.62 -13.35 -14.02
N VAL A 288 3.72 -13.89 -13.46
CA VAL A 288 4.46 -15.00 -14.08
C VAL A 288 3.74 -16.34 -13.93
N ASN A 289 3.14 -16.60 -12.77
CA ASN A 289 2.53 -17.90 -12.47
C ASN A 289 1.11 -18.03 -13.00
N GLU A 290 0.40 -16.92 -13.25
CA GLU A 290 -1.01 -16.93 -13.62
C GLU A 290 -1.26 -16.15 -14.93
N PRO A 291 -1.50 -16.84 -16.06
CA PRO A 291 -1.62 -16.22 -17.39
C PRO A 291 -2.72 -15.17 -17.55
N HIS A 292 -3.67 -15.11 -16.62
CA HIS A 292 -4.81 -14.19 -16.65
C HIS A 292 -4.57 -12.89 -15.87
N ILE A 293 -3.45 -12.79 -15.13
CA ILE A 293 -3.09 -11.59 -14.39
C ILE A 293 -2.35 -10.64 -15.34
N THR A 294 -2.87 -9.44 -15.48
CA THR A 294 -2.32 -8.43 -16.38
C THR A 294 -1.07 -7.77 -15.78
N SER A 295 -0.13 -7.36 -16.64
CA SER A 295 1.05 -6.58 -16.20
C SER A 295 0.69 -5.20 -15.65
N VAL A 296 -0.57 -4.75 -15.78
CA VAL A 296 -1.07 -3.52 -15.15
C VAL A 296 -0.88 -3.57 -13.64
N ASN A 297 -1.05 -4.74 -13.02
CA ASN A 297 -0.86 -4.93 -11.57
C ASN A 297 0.58 -4.69 -11.11
N LEU A 298 1.59 -4.94 -11.96
CA LEU A 298 2.99 -4.57 -11.68
C LEU A 298 3.11 -3.05 -11.51
N LYS A 299 2.38 -2.29 -12.34
CA LYS A 299 2.47 -0.83 -12.45
C LYS A 299 1.66 -0.07 -11.41
N ILE A 300 0.47 -0.58 -11.04
CA ILE A 300 -0.44 0.17 -10.16
C ILE A 300 -0.21 -0.12 -8.67
N PHE A 301 0.20 -1.33 -8.30
CA PHE A 301 0.45 -1.65 -6.89
C PHE A 301 1.78 -1.05 -6.42
N THR A 302 1.67 -0.11 -5.49
CA THR A 302 2.77 0.67 -4.93
C THR A 302 2.93 0.36 -3.45
N LEU A 303 4.18 0.15 -3.03
CA LEU A 303 4.54 0.12 -1.61
C LEU A 303 4.74 1.56 -1.12
N PHE A 304 3.94 1.96 -0.14
CA PHE A 304 4.10 3.19 0.61
C PHE A 304 4.84 2.88 1.91
N GLY A 305 6.00 3.50 2.10
CA GLY A 305 6.88 3.29 3.26
C GLY A 305 8.32 2.95 2.87
N ASP A 306 9.08 2.49 3.85
CA ASP A 306 10.48 2.07 3.68
C ASP A 306 10.54 0.65 3.08
N PRO A 307 11.12 0.46 1.87
CA PRO A 307 11.23 -0.88 1.28
C PRO A 307 12.15 -1.83 2.04
N SER A 308 13.01 -1.33 2.94
CA SER A 308 13.91 -2.15 3.76
C SER A 308 13.28 -2.65 5.06
N LEU A 309 12.11 -2.13 5.44
CA LEU A 309 11.38 -2.51 6.65
C LEU A 309 11.16 -4.02 6.72
N GLN A 310 11.45 -4.59 7.89
CA GLN A 310 11.14 -5.98 8.21
C GLN A 310 9.83 -6.03 8.99
N LEU A 311 8.87 -6.84 8.54
CA LEU A 311 7.71 -7.17 9.35
C LEU A 311 8.14 -7.99 10.57
N LEU A 312 7.58 -7.70 11.74
CA LEU A 312 7.82 -8.43 12.98
C LEU A 312 7.02 -9.75 13.01
N LEU A 313 7.19 -10.59 11.98
CA LEU A 313 6.57 -11.91 11.96
C LEU A 313 7.22 -12.81 13.03
N GLU A 314 6.39 -13.45 13.86
CA GLU A 314 6.81 -14.41 14.90
C GLU A 314 6.37 -15.83 14.56
#